data_AF-A0A968YKQ0-F1
#
_entry.id   AF-A0A968YKQ0-F1
#
_cell.length_a   1.000
_cell.length_b   1.000
_cell.length_c   1.000
_cell.angle_alpha   90.00
_cell.angle_beta   90.00
_cell.angle_gamma   90.00
#
_symmetry.space_group_name_H-M   'P 1'
#
loop_
_entity.id
_entity.type
_entity.pdbx_description
1 polymer ?
#
loop_
_entity_poly.entity_id
_entity_poly.type
_entity_poly.pdbx_seq_one_letter_code
_entity_poly.pdbx_strand_id
1 'polypeptide(L)'
;MKRIFIGSLSCLLLYVAAAPAVRAEMVNSTVSNNQTNTPISRSLTPNELVTFAMRGQFKEQGIPSNNLLLSAYASGTVTPESLIKAGIAAGRVSPNTLNDRGYLNTVADKLQRLNQQN
;
A
#
# COMPACT_ATOMS: atom_id res chain seq x y z
N MET A 1 18.48 48.76 -29.12
CA MET A 1 19.33 49.60 -28.25
C MET A 1 19.42 48.94 -26.89
N LYS A 2 20.63 48.91 -26.32
CA LYS A 2 20.98 48.35 -24.99
C LYS A 2 20.10 48.95 -23.89
N ARG A 3 19.80 48.14 -22.86
CA ARG A 3 20.19 48.45 -21.48
C ARG A 3 20.00 47.26 -20.55
N ILE A 4 20.97 47.16 -19.65
CA ILE A 4 21.37 46.05 -18.80
C ILE A 4 21.08 46.50 -17.37
N PHE A 5 20.52 45.65 -16.52
CA PHE A 5 20.66 45.78 -15.07
C PHE A 5 20.75 44.38 -14.45
N ILE A 6 21.99 43.93 -14.29
CA ILE A 6 22.36 42.76 -13.51
C ILE A 6 22.75 43.30 -12.13
N GLY A 7 21.87 43.11 -11.15
CA GLY A 7 22.16 43.33 -9.74
C GLY A 7 22.60 42.02 -9.12
N SER A 8 23.88 41.92 -8.73
CA SER A 8 24.44 40.78 -8.02
C SER A 8 23.86 40.71 -6.61
N LEU A 9 23.01 39.71 -6.35
CA LEU A 9 22.48 39.46 -5.01
C LEU A 9 23.44 38.52 -4.27
N SER A 10 24.46 39.11 -3.65
CA SER A 10 25.30 38.43 -2.66
C SER A 10 24.52 38.31 -1.35
N CYS A 11 24.06 37.11 -1.01
CA CYS A 11 23.74 36.74 0.37
C CYS A 11 24.50 35.48 0.73
N LEU A 12 25.65 35.67 1.39
CA LEU A 12 26.42 34.63 2.03
C LEU A 12 25.63 34.21 3.30
N LEU A 13 24.90 33.09 3.24
CA LEU A 13 24.28 32.49 4.42
C LEU A 13 25.16 31.34 4.91
N LEU A 14 26.10 31.66 5.79
CA LEU A 14 26.78 30.67 6.64
C LEU A 14 25.76 30.18 7.67
N TYR A 15 25.15 29.02 7.39
CA TYR A 15 24.27 28.34 8.33
C TYR A 15 25.14 27.40 9.19
N VAL A 16 25.42 27.79 10.43
CA VAL A 16 26.00 26.88 11.44
C VAL A 16 24.86 26.05 12.00
N ALA A 17 24.87 24.75 11.70
CA ALA A 17 23.97 23.79 12.31
C ALA A 17 24.58 23.27 13.63
N ALA A 18 24.06 23.72 14.77
CA ALA A 18 24.28 23.05 16.04
C ALA A 18 23.23 21.94 16.20
N ALA A 19 23.63 20.69 16.00
CA ALA A 19 22.77 19.53 16.28
C ALA A 19 22.86 19.18 17.77
N PRO A 20 21.74 19.02 18.50
CA PRO A 20 21.78 18.34 19.79
C PRO A 20 22.01 16.85 19.54
N ALA A 21 23.08 16.31 20.13
CA ALA A 21 23.28 14.86 20.18
C ALA A 21 22.22 14.23 21.10
N VAL A 22 21.09 13.82 20.52
CA VAL A 22 20.10 12.98 21.21
C VAL A 22 20.69 11.58 21.30
N ARG A 23 21.06 11.17 22.52
CA ARG A 23 21.41 9.79 22.82
C ARG A 23 20.13 8.97 22.85
N ALA A 24 19.82 8.27 21.77
CA ALA A 24 18.81 7.23 21.78
C ALA A 24 19.40 6.02 22.53
N GLU A 25 18.84 5.72 23.71
CA GLU A 25 19.08 4.45 24.37
C GLU A 25 18.49 3.34 23.50
N MET A 26 19.36 2.47 23.00
CA MET A 26 18.95 1.27 22.28
C MET A 26 18.27 0.34 23.29
N VAL A 27 16.94 0.42 23.35
CA VAL A 27 16.14 -0.65 23.97
C VAL A 27 16.35 -1.88 23.11
N ASN A 28 17.19 -2.78 23.63
CA ASN A 28 17.48 -4.08 23.04
C ASN A 28 16.23 -4.96 23.22
N SER A 29 15.21 -4.76 22.38
CA SER A 29 14.11 -5.70 22.27
C SER A 29 14.62 -6.95 21.54
N THR A 30 15.20 -7.87 22.30
CA THR A 30 15.33 -9.28 21.92
C THR A 30 13.93 -9.88 21.80
N VAL A 31 13.24 -9.59 20.70
CA VAL A 31 12.17 -10.46 20.22
C VAL A 31 12.86 -11.63 19.53
N SER A 32 12.99 -12.72 20.28
CA SER A 32 13.41 -14.02 19.76
C SER A 32 12.42 -14.44 18.67
N ASN A 33 12.72 -14.13 17.41
CA ASN A 33 11.93 -14.57 16.27
C ASN A 33 12.42 -15.96 15.84
N ASN A 34 12.08 -16.97 16.64
CA ASN A 34 12.15 -18.36 16.24
C ASN A 34 10.95 -18.72 15.34
N GLN A 35 10.85 -18.12 14.16
CA GLN A 35 9.93 -18.59 13.11
C GLN A 35 10.70 -18.92 11.82
N THR A 36 11.62 -19.88 11.94
CA THR A 36 11.99 -20.79 10.86
C THR A 36 10.86 -21.80 10.64
N ASN A 37 9.85 -21.33 9.91
CA ASN A 37 8.82 -22.04 9.15
C ASN A 37 7.68 -21.04 9.04
N THR A 38 7.47 -20.41 7.89
CA THR A 38 6.20 -19.71 7.63
C THR A 38 5.22 -20.75 7.09
N PRO A 39 4.37 -21.37 7.94
CA PRO A 39 3.14 -21.97 7.44
C PRO A 39 2.35 -20.86 6.74
N ILE A 40 1.52 -21.20 5.76
CA ILE A 40 0.57 -20.25 5.15
C ILE A 40 -0.22 -19.63 6.30
N SER A 41 0.16 -18.41 6.71
CA SER A 41 -0.39 -17.72 7.86
C SER A 41 -1.81 -17.29 7.54
N ARG A 42 -2.77 -18.23 7.64
CA ARG A 42 -4.22 -18.07 7.46
C ARG A 42 -4.64 -17.37 6.16
N SER A 43 -5.38 -18.07 5.30
CA SER A 43 -5.98 -17.45 4.10
C SER A 43 -6.84 -16.25 4.49
N LEU A 44 -6.64 -15.11 3.82
CA LEU A 44 -7.43 -13.91 4.07
C LEU A 44 -8.90 -14.15 3.72
N THR A 45 -9.79 -13.65 4.56
CA THR A 45 -11.22 -13.55 4.26
C THR A 45 -11.48 -12.52 3.15
N PRO A 46 -12.64 -12.54 2.49
CA PRO A 46 -12.97 -11.59 1.41
C PRO A 46 -12.81 -10.12 1.84
N ASN A 47 -13.26 -9.80 3.05
CA ASN A 47 -13.21 -8.43 3.58
C ASN A 47 -11.79 -7.99 3.88
N GLU A 48 -10.97 -8.88 4.47
CA GLU A 48 -9.56 -8.60 4.72
C GLU A 48 -8.79 -8.40 3.43
N LEU A 49 -9.08 -9.18 2.38
CA LEU A 49 -8.46 -9.01 1.07
C LEU A 49 -8.65 -7.59 0.54
N VAL A 50 -9.88 -7.07 0.57
CA VAL A 50 -10.17 -5.69 0.13
C VAL A 50 -9.46 -4.67 1.02
N THR A 51 -9.45 -4.86 2.34
CA THR A 51 -8.71 -3.98 3.26
C THR A 51 -7.20 -3.99 2.99
N PHE A 52 -6.61 -5.15 2.66
CA PHE A 52 -5.20 -5.26 2.28
C PHE A 52 -4.91 -4.52 0.98
N ALA A 53 -5.80 -4.62 0.00
CA ALA A 53 -5.72 -3.88 -1.26
C ALA A 53 -5.74 -2.37 -1.03
N MET A 54 -6.67 -1.90 -0.19
CA MET A 54 -6.75 -0.47 0.18
C MET A 54 -5.46 0.01 0.85
N ARG A 55 -4.83 -0.83 1.68
CA ARG A 55 -3.52 -0.56 2.34
C ARG A 55 -2.33 -0.67 1.39
N GLY A 56 -2.55 -1.01 0.12
CA GLY A 56 -1.51 -1.11 -0.90
C GLY A 56 -0.64 -2.36 -0.79
N GLN A 57 -1.15 -3.41 -0.16
CA GLN A 57 -0.44 -4.69 -0.05
C GLN A 57 -0.35 -5.46 -1.38
N PHE A 58 -1.06 -4.99 -2.42
CA PHE A 58 -1.07 -5.61 -3.75
C PHE A 58 -0.50 -4.73 -4.87
N LYS A 59 0.25 -3.69 -4.52
CA LYS A 59 0.86 -2.77 -5.50
C LYS A 59 1.83 -3.47 -6.43
N GLU A 60 2.60 -4.42 -5.90
CA GLU A 60 3.54 -5.24 -6.69
C GLU A 60 2.82 -6.15 -7.70
N GLN A 61 1.55 -6.48 -7.44
CA GLN A 61 0.69 -7.25 -8.33
C GLN A 61 -0.17 -6.34 -9.24
N GLY A 62 0.15 -5.05 -9.32
CA GLY A 62 -0.51 -4.09 -10.19
C GLY A 62 -1.86 -3.57 -9.67
N ILE A 63 -2.21 -3.84 -8.41
CA ILE A 63 -3.44 -3.33 -7.81
C ILE A 63 -3.15 -1.98 -7.13
N PRO A 64 -3.75 -0.87 -7.61
CA PRO A 64 -3.63 0.43 -6.94
C PRO A 64 -4.27 0.40 -5.55
N SER A 65 -3.98 1.40 -4.72
CA SER A 65 -4.43 1.47 -3.32
C SER A 65 -5.28 2.71 -3.05
N ASN A 66 -5.93 2.79 -1.89
CA ASN A 66 -6.78 3.92 -1.48
C ASN A 66 -7.81 4.31 -2.57
N ASN A 67 -8.03 5.61 -2.81
CA ASN A 67 -9.01 6.09 -3.78
C ASN A 67 -8.69 5.64 -5.21
N LEU A 68 -7.41 5.42 -5.57
CA LEU A 68 -7.04 4.90 -6.88
C LEU A 68 -7.53 3.47 -7.10
N LEU A 69 -7.62 2.66 -6.03
CA LEU A 69 -8.27 1.33 -6.10
C LEU A 69 -9.73 1.46 -6.52
N LEU A 70 -10.45 2.41 -5.91
CA LEU A 70 -11.86 2.62 -6.16
C LEU A 70 -12.10 3.20 -7.55
N SER A 71 -11.29 4.16 -7.99
CA SER A 71 -11.33 4.66 -9.37
C SER A 71 -11.05 3.55 -10.38
N ALA A 72 -10.06 2.70 -10.13
CA ALA A 72 -9.75 1.57 -10.99
C ALA A 72 -10.84 0.49 -10.98
N TYR A 73 -11.55 0.32 -9.85
CA TYR A 73 -12.71 -0.54 -9.77
C TYR A 73 -13.90 0.03 -10.56
N ALA A 74 -14.18 1.32 -10.41
CA ALA A 74 -15.25 2.01 -11.13
C ALA A 74 -15.03 2.03 -12.65
N SER A 75 -13.77 2.12 -13.09
CA SER A 75 -13.40 2.03 -14.51
C SER A 75 -13.36 0.59 -15.05
N GLY A 76 -13.55 -0.42 -14.20
CA GLY A 76 -13.42 -1.83 -14.55
C GLY A 76 -11.98 -2.31 -14.78
N THR A 77 -10.98 -1.47 -14.50
CA THR A 77 -9.55 -1.82 -14.58
C THR A 77 -9.16 -2.83 -13.50
N VAL A 78 -9.75 -2.70 -12.31
CA VAL A 78 -9.65 -3.69 -11.23
C VAL A 78 -11.00 -4.37 -11.08
N THR A 79 -11.01 -5.70 -11.18
CA THR A 79 -12.20 -6.52 -10.96
C THR A 79 -12.05 -7.32 -9.65
N PRO A 80 -13.15 -7.85 -9.09
CA PRO A 80 -13.06 -8.76 -7.95
C PRO A 80 -12.12 -9.95 -8.23
N GLU A 81 -12.18 -10.48 -9.46
CA GLU A 81 -11.30 -11.55 -9.91
C GLU A 81 -9.83 -11.13 -9.97
N SER A 82 -9.52 -9.94 -10.50
CA SER A 82 -8.13 -9.46 -10.58
C SER A 82 -7.54 -9.24 -9.19
N LEU A 83 -8.37 -8.76 -8.24
CA LEU A 83 -7.96 -8.61 -6.86
C LEU A 83 -7.71 -9.96 -6.16
N ILE A 84 -8.53 -10.98 -6.40
CA ILE A 84 -8.29 -12.34 -5.88
C ILE A 84 -7.02 -12.93 -6.49
N LYS A 85 -6.78 -12.76 -7.79
CA LYS A 85 -5.54 -13.17 -8.46
C LYS A 85 -4.32 -12.51 -7.84
N ALA A 86 -4.40 -11.21 -7.52
CA ALA A 86 -3.33 -10.52 -6.80
C ALA A 86 -3.11 -11.08 -5.39
N GLY A 87 -4.19 -11.40 -4.66
CA GLY A 87 -4.12 -12.06 -3.35
C GLY A 87 -3.48 -13.44 -3.40
N ILE A 88 -3.75 -14.23 -4.45
CA ILE A 88 -3.12 -15.53 -4.69
C ILE A 88 -1.64 -15.35 -5.01
N ALA A 89 -1.29 -14.43 -5.93
CA ALA A 89 0.10 -14.14 -6.29
C ALA A 89 0.93 -13.64 -5.09
N ALA A 90 0.31 -12.91 -4.16
CA ALA A 90 0.92 -12.47 -2.92
C ALA A 90 0.96 -13.55 -1.81
N GLY A 91 0.50 -14.78 -2.10
CA GLY A 91 0.45 -15.89 -1.12
C GLY A 91 -0.50 -15.65 0.05
N ARG A 92 -1.47 -14.75 -0.10
CA ARG A 92 -2.42 -14.34 0.96
C ARG A 92 -3.75 -15.08 0.88
N VAL A 93 -4.06 -15.68 -0.26
CA VAL A 93 -5.33 -16.39 -0.52
C VAL A 93 -5.04 -17.70 -1.23
N SER A 94 -5.83 -18.73 -0.97
CA SER A 94 -5.71 -20.02 -1.65
C SER A 94 -6.04 -19.90 -3.15
N PRO A 95 -5.33 -20.61 -4.04
CA PRO A 95 -5.69 -20.68 -5.47
C PRO A 95 -7.12 -21.15 -5.73
N ASN A 96 -7.67 -21.99 -4.83
CA ASN A 96 -9.03 -22.52 -4.93
C ASN A 96 -10.11 -21.42 -4.77
N THR A 97 -9.75 -20.26 -4.23
CA THR A 97 -10.66 -19.15 -3.97
C THR A 97 -11.24 -18.53 -5.25
N LEU A 98 -10.58 -18.68 -6.40
CA LEU A 98 -11.16 -18.25 -7.69
C LEU A 98 -12.44 -19.00 -8.07
N ASN A 99 -12.63 -20.21 -7.55
CA ASN A 99 -13.83 -21.01 -7.80
C ASN A 99 -14.92 -20.79 -6.74
N ASP A 100 -14.63 -20.03 -5.69
CA ASP A 100 -15.58 -19.73 -4.61
C ASP A 100 -16.42 -18.49 -4.99
N ARG A 101 -17.62 -18.75 -5.49
CA ARG A 101 -18.59 -17.70 -5.84
C ARG A 101 -18.99 -16.84 -4.63
N GLY A 102 -19.05 -17.42 -3.43
CA GLY A 102 -19.36 -16.66 -2.21
C GLY A 102 -18.26 -15.67 -1.87
N TYR A 103 -17.01 -16.10 -2.03
CA TYR A 103 -15.84 -15.23 -1.86
C TYR A 103 -15.84 -14.09 -2.88
N LEU A 104 -16.00 -14.41 -4.17
CA LEU A 104 -16.07 -13.43 -5.26
C LEU A 104 -17.16 -12.37 -5.02
N ASN A 105 -18.38 -12.81 -4.69
CA ASN A 105 -19.50 -11.91 -4.43
C ASN A 105 -19.23 -11.00 -3.23
N THR A 106 -18.66 -11.55 -2.14
CA THR A 106 -18.34 -10.74 -0.95
C THR A 106 -17.28 -9.68 -1.25
N VAL A 107 -16.27 -10.01 -2.07
CA VAL A 107 -15.26 -9.03 -2.53
C VAL A 107 -15.94 -7.95 -3.37
N ALA A 108 -16.79 -8.34 -4.33
CA ALA A 108 -17.52 -7.42 -5.19
C ALA A 108 -18.42 -6.47 -4.39
N ASP A 109 -19.21 -7.00 -3.47
CA ASP A 109 -20.11 -6.22 -2.61
C ASP A 109 -19.32 -5.23 -1.74
N LYS A 110 -18.18 -5.65 -1.19
CA LYS A 110 -17.35 -4.77 -0.38
C LYS A 110 -16.72 -3.64 -1.21
N LEU A 111 -16.20 -3.94 -2.41
CA LEU A 111 -15.67 -2.93 -3.33
C LEU A 111 -16.76 -1.95 -3.77
N GLN A 112 -17.95 -2.46 -4.13
CA GLN A 112 -19.11 -1.65 -4.50
C GLN A 112 -19.51 -0.69 -3.37
N ARG A 113 -19.63 -1.19 -2.14
CA ARG A 113 -19.97 -0.36 -0.98
C ARG A 113 -18.96 0.74 -0.71
N LEU A 114 -17.66 0.44 -0.83
CA LEU A 114 -16.61 1.45 -0.66
C LEU A 114 -16.63 2.49 -1.76
N ASN A 115 -16.91 2.08 -3.00
CA ASN A 115 -17.03 2.98 -4.14
C ASN A 115 -18.23 3.93 -4.02
N GLN A 116 -19.33 3.48 -3.41
CA GLN A 116 -20.51 4.32 -3.15
C GLN A 116 -20.32 5.31 -1.98
N GLN A 117 -19.29 5.13 -1.16
CA GLN A 117 -19.00 5.95 0.02
C GLN A 117 -17.95 7.04 -0.22
N ASN A 118 -17.29 7.02 -1.39
CA ASN A 118 -16.27 8.00 -1.79
C ASN A 118 -16.82 8.91 -2.90
#